data_AF-A0A9D9CYL2-F1
#
_entry.id   AF-A0A9D9CYL2-F1
#
_cell.length_a   1.000
_cell.length_b   1.000
_cell.length_c   1.000
_cell.angle_alpha   90.00
_cell.angle_beta   90.00
_cell.angle_gamma   90.00
#
_symmetry.space_group_name_H-M   'P 1'
#
loop_
_entity.id
_entity.type
_entity.pdbx_description
1 polymer ?
#
loop_
_entity_poly.entity_id
_entity_poly.type
_entity_poly.pdbx_seq_one_letter_code
_entity_poly.pdbx_strand_id
1 'polypeptide(L)' 'LIRMLRGLECRVNLIRFHKIPDFPYESSPVPIMEAFRDRLNAHGITCTIRASRGEDILAACGMLAGKHNAR' A
#
# COMPACT_ATOMS: atom_id res chain seq x y z
N LEU A 1 5.32 -11.17 -8.56
CA LEU A 1 5.74 -9.78 -8.86
C LEU A 1 7.10 -9.70 -9.54
N ILE A 2 8.22 -10.13 -8.92
CA ILE A 2 9.57 -10.05 -9.51
C ILE A 2 9.65 -10.59 -10.94
N ARG A 3 9.11 -11.80 -11.18
CA ARG A 3 9.06 -12.40 -12.52
C ARG A 3 8.23 -11.58 -13.52
N MET A 4 7.17 -10.93 -13.06
CA MET A 4 6.26 -10.15 -13.91
C MET A 4 6.84 -8.80 -14.29
N LEU A 5 7.66 -8.20 -13.41
CA LEU A 5 8.29 -6.90 -13.65
C LEU A 5 9.67 -7.02 -14.32
N ARG A 6 10.09 -8.23 -14.68
CA ARG A 6 11.39 -8.46 -15.31
C ARG A 6 11.46 -7.70 -16.65
N GLY A 7 12.47 -6.85 -16.81
CA GLY A 7 12.69 -6.06 -18.02
C GLY A 7 11.89 -4.76 -18.09
N LEU A 8 11.05 -4.47 -17.09
CA LEU A 8 10.33 -3.21 -17.00
C LEU A 8 11.08 -2.23 -16.08
N GLU A 9 11.46 -1.07 -16.62
CA GLU A 9 12.00 0.03 -15.80
C GLU A 9 10.87 0.66 -14.98
N CYS A 10 10.76 0.25 -13.72
CA CYS A 10 9.69 0.72 -12.85
C CYS A 10 10.10 0.80 -11.38
N ARG A 11 9.32 1.56 -10.61
CA ARG A 11 9.42 1.64 -9.16
C ARG A 11 8.12 1.12 -8.53
N VAL A 12 8.25 0.21 -7.57
CA VAL A 12 7.13 -0.29 -6.79
C VAL A 12 6.98 0.58 -5.54
N ASN A 13 5.75 0.96 -5.21
CA ASN A 13 5.44 1.63 -3.96
C ASN A 13 4.41 0.79 -3.21
N LEU A 14 4.77 0.25 -2.05
CA LEU A 14 3.84 -0.43 -1.16
C LEU A 14 3.01 0.62 -0.42
N ILE A 15 1.70 0.44 -0.43
CA ILE A 15 0.75 1.29 0.28
C ILE A 15 0.16 0.44 1.40
N ARG A 16 0.26 0.95 2.63
CA ARG A 16 -0.42 0.32 3.76
C ARG A 16 -1.93 0.35 3.50
N PHE A 17 -2.58 -0.78 3.68
CA PHE A 17 -4.03 -0.83 3.65
C PHE A 17 -4.59 -0.22 4.94
N HIS A 18 -5.46 0.79 4.82
CA HIS A 18 -6.22 1.34 5.94
C HIS A 18 -7.58 0.64 5.99
N LYS A 19 -7.90 0.04 7.14
CA LYS A 19 -9.16 -0.68 7.30
C LYS A 19 -10.33 0.30 7.17
N ILE A 20 -11.32 -0.08 6.39
CA ILE A 20 -12.60 0.61 6.28
C ILE A 20 -13.68 -0.24 6.97
N PRO A 21 -14.78 0.36 7.46
CA PRO A 21 -15.92 -0.41 7.97
C PRO A 21 -16.39 -1.46 6.95
N ASP A 22 -16.80 -2.62 7.44
CA ASP A 22 -17.38 -3.73 6.65
C ASP A 22 -16.47 -4.39 5.61
N PHE A 23 -15.16 -4.13 5.62
CA PHE A 23 -14.20 -4.84 4.78
C PHE A 23 -13.51 -5.99 5.55
N PRO A 24 -13.43 -7.21 4.99
CA PRO A 24 -12.99 -8.39 5.73
C PRO A 24 -11.48 -8.52 5.92
N TYR A 25 -10.68 -7.67 5.26
CA TYR A 25 -9.22 -7.78 5.28
C TYR A 25 -8.56 -6.75 6.18
N GLU A 26 -7.42 -7.16 6.74
CA GLU A 26 -6.59 -6.33 7.60
C GLU A 26 -5.30 -5.91 6.89
N SER A 27 -4.68 -4.86 7.40
CA SER A 27 -3.36 -4.44 6.93
C SER A 27 -2.31 -5.50 7.25
N SER A 28 -1.32 -5.64 6.36
CA SER A 28 -0.15 -6.49 6.66
C SER A 28 0.66 -5.90 7.82
N PRO A 29 1.19 -6.74 8.73
CA PRO A 29 2.12 -6.28 9.76
C PRO A 29 3.35 -5.62 9.14
N VAL A 30 3.92 -4.64 9.85
CA VAL A 30 5.10 -3.89 9.37
C VAL A 30 6.26 -4.81 8.96
N PRO A 31 6.66 -5.82 9.76
CA PRO A 31 7.78 -6.69 9.38
C PRO A 31 7.53 -7.46 8.08
N ILE A 32 6.28 -7.79 7.76
CA ILE A 32 5.92 -8.49 6.52
C ILE A 32 6.04 -7.55 5.33
N MET A 33 5.58 -6.30 5.45
CA MET A 33 5.73 -5.29 4.40
C MET A 33 7.20 -4.97 4.14
N GLU A 34 8.01 -4.88 5.19
CA GLU A 34 9.45 -4.65 5.10
C GLU A 34 10.16 -5.82 4.41
N ALA A 35 9.87 -7.06 4.83
CA ALA A 35 10.42 -8.25 4.17
C ALA A 35 10.04 -8.31 2.68
N PHE A 36 8.81 -7.91 2.31
CA PHE A 36 8.37 -7.86 0.92
C PHE A 36 9.13 -6.79 0.12
N ARG A 37 9.25 -5.56 0.68
CA ARG A 37 10.05 -4.46 0.11
C ARG A 37 11.49 -4.90 -0.12
N ASP A 38 12.11 -5.50 0.89
CA ASP A 38 13.52 -5.88 0.86
C ASP A 38 13.78 -7.00 -0.14
N ARG A 39 12.85 -7.94 -0.26
CA ARG A 39 12.91 -8.99 -1.29
C ARG A 39 12.85 -8.42 -2.70
N LEU A 40 12.06 -7.38 -2.96
CA LEU A 40 12.03 -6.70 -4.26
C LEU A 40 13.32 -5.94 -4.55
N ASN A 41 13.80 -5.18 -3.55
CA ASN A 41 15.06 -4.43 -3.66
C ASN A 41 16.26 -5.35 -3.92
N ALA A 42 16.33 -6.50 -3.24
CA ALA A 42 17.36 -7.51 -3.45
C ALA A 42 17.39 -8.10 -4.88
N HIS A 43 16.30 -7.96 -5.65
CA HIS A 43 16.21 -8.39 -7.05
C HIS A 43 16.30 -7.20 -8.03
N GLY A 44 16.80 -6.05 -7.57
CA GLY A 44 17.00 -4.85 -8.41
C GLY A 44 15.73 -4.06 -8.71
N ILE A 45 14.60 -4.39 -8.08
CA ILE A 45 13.34 -3.65 -8.25
C ILE A 45 13.25 -2.63 -7.13
N THR A 46 13.41 -1.34 -7.47
CA THR A 46 13.30 -0.27 -6.47
C THR A 46 11.91 -0.29 -5.85
N CYS A 47 11.84 -0.56 -4.55
CA CYS A 47 10.61 -0.65 -3.78
C CYS A 47 10.69 0.19 -2.51
N THR A 48 9.66 0.98 -2.25
CA THR A 48 9.49 1.78 -1.03
C THR A 48 8.17 1.45 -0.34
N ILE A 49 8.06 1.74 0.95
CA ILE A 49 6.78 1.77 1.67
C ILE A 49 6.38 3.23 1.80
N ARG A 50 5.19 3.59 1.31
CA ARG A 50 4.70 4.95 1.46
C ARG A 50 4.29 5.19 2.90
N ALA A 51 4.83 6.25 3.48
CA ALA A 51 4.32 6.78 4.74
C ALA A 51 2.86 7.21 4.53
N SER A 52 1.97 6.75 5.41
CA SER A 52 0.60 7.24 5.42
C SER A 52 0.60 8.70 5.90
N ARG A 53 -0.12 9.56 5.20
CA ARG A 53 -0.38 10.95 5.62
C ARG A 53 -1.89 11.13 5.68
N GLY A 54 -2.39 11.65 6.79
CA GLY A 54 -3.81 11.90 7.00
C GLY A 54 -4.61 10.72 7.57
N GLU A 55 -3.96 9.74 8.21
CA GLU A 55 -4.67 8.66 8.94
C GLU A 55 -5.43 9.21 10.15
N ASP A 56 -4.83 10.19 10.83
CA ASP A 56 -5.37 10.97 11.93
C ASP A 56 -6.62 11.79 11.57
N ILE A 57 -6.79 12.13 10.29
CA ILE A 57 -7.93 12.93 9.77
C ILE A 57 -8.82 12.15 8.79
N LEU A 58 -8.74 10.82 8.76
CA LEU A 58 -9.51 9.97 7.84
C LEU A 58 -9.35 10.34 6.35
N ALA A 59 -8.20 10.88 5.95
CA ALA A 59 -7.91 11.33 4.59
C ALA A 59 -6.79 10.54 3.90
N ALA A 60 -6.24 9.51 4.56
CA ALA A 60 -5.27 8.62 3.92
C ALA A 60 -5.91 7.85 2.75
N CYS A 61 -5.05 7.30 1.87
CA CYS A 61 -5.46 6.56 0.69
C CYS A 61 -6.49 5.47 1.03
N GLY A 62 -7.70 5.57 0.46
CA GLY A 62 -8.81 4.65 0.70
C GLY A 62 -9.89 5.16 1.68
N MET A 63 -9.63 6.24 2.44
CA MET A 63 -10.59 6.80 3.41
C MET A 63 -11.38 8.01 2.91
N LEU A 64 -11.07 8.52 1.72
CA LEU A 64 -11.86 9.57 1.05
C LEU A 64 -13.17 8.99 0.47
N ALA A 65 -14.03 8.49 1.34
CA ALA A 65 -15.44 8.33 1.06
C ALA A 65 -16.09 9.70 1.21
N GLY A 66 -16.13 10.49 0.13
CA GLY A 66 -16.98 11.68 0.12
C GLY A 66 -18.38 11.30 0.58
N LYS A 67 -19.06 12.16 1.35
CA LYS A 67 -20.48 11.96 1.69
C LYS A 67 -21.24 11.73 0.39
N HIS A 68 -21.57 10.48 0.08
CA HIS A 68 -22.64 10.21 -0.87
C HIS A 68 -23.89 10.67 -0.15
N ASN A 69 -24.28 11.93 -0.40
CA ASN A 69 -25.64 12.35 -0.15
C ASN A 69 -26.47 11.43 -1.04
N ALA A 70 -27.00 10.35 -0.43
CA ALA A 70 -28.11 9.61 -0.98
C ALA A 70 -29.23 10.65 -1.16
N ARG A 71 -29.37 11.13 -2.39
CA ARG A 71 -30.62 11.69 -2.90
C ARG A 71 -31.35 10.58 -3.61
#